data_AF-A0A7C9RVZ8-F1
#
_entry.id   AF-A0A7C9RVZ8-F1
#
_cell.length_a   1.000
_cell.length_b   1.000
_cell.length_c   1.000
_cell.angle_alpha   90.00
_cell.angle_beta   90.00
_cell.angle_gamma   90.00
#
_symmetry.space_group_name_H-M   'P 1'
#
loop_
_entity.id
_entity.type
_entity.pdbx_description
1 polymer ?
#
loop_
_entity_poly.entity_id
_entity_poly.type
_entity_poly.pdbx_seq_one_letter_code
_entity_poly.pdbx_strand_id
1 'polypeptide(L)' 'MATGETGFDDVTYDLISVQYHALKAGHDYGQYVRDADNAGRQDIADFFRRVMEEDSARAKQCHEFIAALSGSSESGPAVS' A
#
# COMPACT_ATOMS: atom_id res chain seq x y z
N MET A 1 -26.47 -4.59 -2.52
CA MET A 1 -25.18 -5.11 -3.03
C MET A 1 -24.78 -6.24 -2.11
N ALA A 2 -24.33 -7.37 -2.67
CA ALA A 2 -24.13 -8.60 -1.91
C ALA A 2 -22.93 -8.46 -0.97
N THR A 3 -23.20 -8.64 0.32
CA THR A 3 -22.25 -8.91 1.40
C THR A 3 -21.53 -10.23 1.13
N GLY A 4 -20.41 -10.17 0.42
CA GLY A 4 -19.46 -11.27 0.29
C GLY A 4 -18.51 -11.24 1.48
N GLU A 5 -18.99 -11.66 2.65
CA GLU A 5 -18.17 -11.74 3.86
C GLU A 5 -17.13 -12.86 3.70
N THR A 6 -15.90 -12.46 3.37
CA THR A 6 -14.70 -13.28 3.55
C THR A 6 -14.29 -13.39 5.02
N GLY A 7 -15.09 -12.82 5.95
CA GLY A 7 -14.79 -12.73 7.37
C GLY A 7 -13.82 -11.59 7.73
N PHE A 8 -13.42 -10.78 6.75
CA PHE A 8 -12.64 -9.56 6.92
C PHE A 8 -13.51 -8.36 6.58
N ASP A 9 -13.39 -7.25 7.30
CA ASP A 9 -14.05 -6.02 6.85
C ASP A 9 -13.44 -5.61 5.49
N ASP A 10 -14.30 -5.10 4.60
CA ASP A 10 -13.91 -4.65 3.26
C ASP A 10 -12.72 -3.68 3.36
N VAL A 11 -12.71 -2.87 4.43
CA VAL A 11 -11.70 -1.85 4.72
C VAL A 11 -10.31 -2.43 4.99
N THR A 12 -10.16 -3.46 5.83
CA THR A 12 -8.81 -4.00 6.10
C THR A 12 -8.29 -4.74 4.87
N TYR A 13 -9.17 -5.41 4.09
CA TYR A 13 -8.76 -6.01 2.81
C TYR A 13 -8.29 -4.95 1.82
N ASP A 14 -9.04 -3.85 1.69
CA ASP A 14 -8.69 -2.71 0.85
C ASP A 14 -7.35 -2.10 1.25
N LEU A 15 -7.11 -1.92 2.55
CA LEU A 15 -5.84 -1.39 3.06
C LEU A 15 -4.65 -2.33 2.77
N ILE A 16 -4.83 -3.64 2.94
CA ILE A 16 -3.81 -4.63 2.60
C ILE A 16 -3.53 -4.60 1.09
N SER A 17 -4.57 -4.51 0.27
CA SER A 17 -4.46 -4.44 -1.19
C SER A 17 -3.63 -3.22 -1.61
N VAL A 18 -3.97 -2.02 -1.11
CA VAL A 18 -3.21 -0.78 -1.39
C VAL A 18 -1.76 -0.89 -0.93
N GLN A 19 -1.53 -1.39 0.30
CA GLN A 19 -0.18 -1.59 0.82
C GLN A 19 0.65 -2.52 -0.07
N TYR A 20 0.09 -3.68 -0.44
CA TYR A 20 0.76 -4.66 -1.29
C TYR A 20 1.13 -4.06 -2.64
N HIS A 21 0.21 -3.37 -3.30
CA HIS A 21 0.45 -2.79 -4.62
C HIS A 21 1.51 -1.68 -4.58
N ALA A 22 1.51 -0.83 -3.56
CA ALA A 22 2.52 0.21 -3.39
C ALA A 22 3.92 -0.39 -3.15
N LEU A 23 4.04 -1.41 -2.29
CA LEU A 23 5.30 -2.11 -2.03
C LEU A 23 5.81 -2.87 -3.27
N LYS A 24 4.89 -3.52 -4.01
CA LYS A 24 5.21 -4.24 -5.23
C LYS A 24 5.75 -3.30 -6.31
N ALA A 25 5.10 -2.16 -6.52
CA ALA A 25 5.56 -1.18 -7.50
C ALA A 25 6.91 -0.55 -7.10
N GLY A 26 7.13 -0.34 -5.80
CA GLY A 26 8.41 0.08 -5.22
C GLY A 26 9.62 -0.75 -5.65
N HIS A 27 9.44 -2.07 -5.84
CA HIS A 27 10.49 -2.96 -6.31
C HIS A 27 10.93 -2.65 -7.76
N ASP A 28 9.99 -2.22 -8.60
CA ASP A 28 10.23 -1.99 -10.04
C ASP A 28 10.74 -0.57 -10.32
N TYR A 29 10.41 0.42 -9.47
CA TYR A 29 10.81 1.81 -9.66
C TYR A 29 12.32 2.02 -9.78
N GLY A 30 13.13 1.24 -9.07
CA GLY A 30 14.59 1.32 -9.19
C GLY A 30 15.08 1.04 -10.62
N GLN A 31 14.41 0.14 -11.35
CA GLN A 31 14.71 -0.10 -12.75
C GLN A 31 14.27 1.08 -13.62
N TYR A 32 13.08 1.65 -13.36
CA TYR A 32 12.56 2.77 -14.14
C TYR A 32 13.41 4.04 -14.00
N VAL A 33 13.92 4.30 -12.78
CA VAL A 33 14.90 5.39 -12.54
C VAL A 33 16.16 5.15 -13.34
N ARG A 34 16.73 3.93 -13.31
CA ARG A 34 17.94 3.60 -14.09
C ARG A 34 17.71 3.76 -15.59
N ASP A 35 16.57 3.32 -16.11
CA ASP A 35 16.24 3.43 -17.53
C ASP A 35 16.12 4.89 -17.96
N ALA A 36 15.48 5.73 -17.14
CA ALA A 36 15.36 7.17 -17.39
C ALA A 36 16.73 7.88 -17.31
N ASP A 37 17.55 7.56 -16.31
CA ASP A 37 18.91 8.09 -16.17
C ASP A 37 19.78 7.71 -17.38
N ASN A 38 19.76 6.45 -17.80
CA ASN A 38 20.50 5.95 -18.97
C ASN A 38 20.02 6.59 -20.28
N ALA A 39 18.75 6.98 -20.36
CA ALA A 39 18.18 7.70 -21.50
C ALA A 39 18.42 9.22 -21.46
N GLY A 40 19.11 9.74 -20.44
CA GLY A 40 19.34 11.18 -20.25
C GLY A 40 18.06 11.97 -19.91
N ARG A 41 17.02 11.31 -19.39
CA ARG A 41 15.72 11.90 -19.05
C ARG A 41 15.59 12.14 -17.54
N GLN A 42 16.31 13.16 -17.07
CA GLN A 42 16.38 13.48 -15.65
C GLN A 42 15.02 13.88 -15.05
N ASP A 43 14.19 14.58 -15.82
CA ASP A 43 12.81 14.93 -15.43
C ASP A 43 11.95 13.70 -15.15
N ILE A 44 12.10 12.65 -15.97
CA ILE A 44 11.39 11.38 -15.81
C ILE A 44 11.99 10.57 -14.64
N ALA A 45 13.30 10.58 -14.47
CA ALA A 45 13.95 9.93 -13.32
C ALA A 45 13.48 10.55 -12.00
N ASP A 46 13.41 11.87 -11.92
CA ASP A 46 12.88 12.60 -10.76
C ASP A 46 11.41 12.31 -10.51
N PHE A 47 10.61 12.17 -11.57
CA PHE A 47 9.23 11.72 -11.45
C PHE A 47 9.14 10.33 -10.81
N PHE A 48 9.91 9.35 -11.28
CA PHE A 48 9.90 8.00 -10.70
C PHE A 48 10.41 7.96 -9.25
N ARG A 49 11.42 8.77 -8.90
CA ARG A 49 11.87 8.91 -7.50
C ARG A 49 10.74 9.43 -6.62
N ARG A 50 9.99 10.45 -7.08
CA ARG A 50 8.84 10.97 -6.33
C ARG A 50 7.74 9.92 -6.17
N VAL A 51 7.40 9.20 -7.24
CA VAL A 51 6.40 8.12 -7.17
C VAL A 51 6.83 7.06 -6.16
N MET A 52 8.12 6.71 -6.11
CA MET A 52 8.66 5.78 -5.11
C MET A 52 8.49 6.28 -3.67
N GLU A 53 8.77 7.56 -3.42
CA GLU A 53 8.57 8.19 -2.10
C GLU A 53 7.09 8.18 -1.69
N GLU A 54 6.19 8.55 -2.61
CA GLU A 54 4.75 8.59 -2.38
C GLU A 54 4.17 7.21 -2.09
N ASP A 55 4.60 6.18 -2.83
CA ASP A 55 4.18 4.79 -2.58
C ASP A 55 4.72 4.25 -1.26
N SER A 56 5.96 4.58 -0.89
CA SER A 56 6.52 4.21 0.41
C SER A 56 5.72 4.83 1.56
N ALA A 57 5.36 6.11 1.44
CA ALA A 57 4.52 6.79 2.41
C ALA A 57 3.11 6.18 2.48
N ARG A 58 2.51 5.85 1.33
CA ARG A 58 1.20 5.18 1.27
C ARG A 58 1.21 3.81 1.93
N ALA A 59 2.22 2.99 1.64
CA ALA A 59 2.38 1.67 2.26
C ALA A 59 2.50 1.77 3.79
N LYS A 60 3.28 2.73 4.28
CA LYS A 60 3.41 3.02 5.72
C LYS A 60 2.07 3.44 6.34
N GLN A 61 1.34 4.33 5.69
CA GLN A 61 0.04 4.79 6.18
C GLN A 61 -0.99 3.64 6.27
N CYS A 62 -1.05 2.78 5.25
CA CYS A 62 -1.88 1.58 5.30
C CYS A 62 -1.48 0.66 6.46
N HIS A 63 -0.18 0.54 6.75
CA HIS A 63 0.31 -0.27 7.88
C HIS A 63 -0.21 0.26 9.21
N GLU A 64 -0.14 1.58 9.39
CA GLU A 64 -0.61 2.26 10.60
C GLU A 64 -2.13 2.10 10.78
N PHE A 65 -2.92 2.18 9.69
CA PHE A 65 -4.36 1.92 9.76
C PHE A 65 -4.69 0.47 10.11
N ILE A 66 -4.01 -0.51 9.49
CA ILE A 66 -4.19 -1.93 9.81
C ILE A 66 -3.86 -2.19 11.29
N ALA A 67 -2.77 -1.60 11.80
CA ALA A 67 -2.39 -1.72 13.21
C ALA A 67 -3.45 -1.10 14.13
N ALA A 68 -4.00 0.06 13.78
CA ALA A 68 -5.05 0.71 14.55
C ALA A 68 -6.34 -0.13 14.57
N LEU A 69 -6.76 -0.71 13.45
CA LEU A 69 -7.93 -1.60 13.37
C LEU A 69 -7.72 -2.86 14.22
N SER A 70 -6.51 -3.45 14.18
CA SER A 70 -6.15 -4.63 14.98
C SER A 70 -6.07 -4.36 16.48
N GLY A 71 -5.75 -3.11 16.89
CA GLY A 71 -5.71 -2.69 18.29
C GLY A 71 -7.05 -2.16 18.81
N SER A 72 -7.97 -1.77 17.92
CA SER A 72 -9.30 -1.23 18.25
C SER A 72 -10.39 -2.30 18.34
N SER A 73 -10.03 -3.59 18.26
CA SER A 73 -10.96 -4.68 18.54
C SER A 73 -11.31 -4.72 20.03
N GLU A 74 -12.19 -3.82 20.46
CA GLU A 74 -13.15 -4.12 21.52
C GLU A 74 -14.10 -5.22 21.02
N SER A 75 -14.06 -6.35 21.72
CA SER A 75 -15.17 -7.28 21.97
C SER A 75 -16.15 -7.57 20.82
N GLY A 76 -15.79 -8.52 19.95
CA GLY A 76 -16.80 -9.41 19.36
C GLY A 76 -17.40 -10.31 20.44
N PRO A 77 -18.70 -10.70 20.36
CA PRO A 77 -19.40 -11.33 21.47
C PRO A 77 -18.70 -12.62 21.88
N ALA A 78 -18.47 -12.77 23.18
CA ALA A 78 -18.09 -14.03 23.77
C ALA A 78 -19.16 -15.06 23.40
N VAL A 79 -18.81 -15.97 22.49
CA VAL A 79 -19.62 -17.14 22.21
C VAL A 79 -19.77 -17.92 23.53
N SER A 80 -21.01 -17.97 24.01
CA SER A 80 -21.42 -18.79 25.15
C SER A 80 -21.56 -20.25 24.75
#